data_AF-A0A7C8ZM91-F1
#
_entry.id   AF-A0A7C8ZM91-F1
#
_cell.length_a   1.000
_cell.length_b   1.000
_cell.length_c   1.000
_cell.angle_alpha   90.00
_cell.angle_beta   90.00
_cell.angle_gamma   90.00
#
_symmetry.space_group_name_H-M   'P 1'
#
loop_
_entity.id
_entity.type
_entity.pdbx_description
1 polymer ?
#
loop_
_entity_poly.entity_id
_entity_poly.type
_entity_poly.pdbx_seq_one_letter_code
_entity_poly.pdbx_strand_id
1 'polypeptide(L)'
;MAQVEEERHSKESSEGNGKRRLEALRLRIEIDFQRQKDDLQRLEQELSRLKTSAQSTNPRDPSDAFTARSPKAASHQGESITRLLNETSETENETGLDRECMICMKEEVSVVFLPCAHQVLCLNCSENYGKKGRKATCPCCRVHIEQRIRVFGVSS
;
A
#
# COMPACT_ATOMS: atom_id res chain seq x y z
N MET A 1 -8.15 -9.63 66.72
CA MET A 1 -8.52 -8.25 66.32
C MET A 1 -7.60 -7.79 65.19
N ALA A 2 -6.29 -7.61 65.41
CA ALA A 2 -5.35 -7.13 64.38
C ALA A 2 -5.28 -7.94 63.06
N GLN A 3 -5.25 -9.28 63.12
CA GLN A 3 -5.21 -10.13 61.91
C GLN A 3 -6.46 -9.98 61.02
N VAL A 4 -7.62 -9.72 61.62
CA VAL A 4 -8.89 -9.56 60.89
C VAL A 4 -8.93 -8.20 60.17
N GLU A 5 -8.33 -7.18 60.77
CA GLU A 5 -8.22 -5.84 60.17
C GLU A 5 -7.22 -5.80 59.01
N GLU A 6 -6.09 -6.52 59.14
CA GLU A 6 -5.10 -6.65 58.07
C GLU A 6 -5.65 -7.41 56.85
N GLU A 7 -6.36 -8.51 57.07
CA GLU A 7 -7.00 -9.28 55.99
C GLU A 7 -8.08 -8.44 55.27
N ARG A 8 -8.83 -7.62 56.02
CA ARG A 8 -9.84 -6.71 55.47
C ARG A 8 -9.20 -5.63 54.60
N HIS A 9 -8.13 -4.99 55.06
CA HIS A 9 -7.42 -3.97 54.27
C HIS A 9 -6.79 -4.56 53.00
N SER A 10 -6.27 -5.78 53.07
CA SER A 10 -5.76 -6.51 51.90
C SER A 10 -6.84 -6.76 50.85
N LYS A 11 -8.04 -7.20 51.28
CA LYS A 11 -9.20 -7.41 50.40
C LYS A 11 -9.65 -6.09 49.76
N GLU A 12 -9.85 -5.03 50.55
CA GLU A 12 -10.25 -3.71 50.07
C GLU A 12 -9.27 -3.13 49.03
N SER A 13 -7.95 -3.32 49.25
CA SER A 13 -6.91 -2.92 48.29
C SER A 13 -6.97 -3.71 46.97
N SER A 14 -7.18 -5.02 47.06
CA SER A 14 -7.30 -5.90 45.88
C SER A 14 -8.54 -5.58 45.03
N GLU A 15 -9.67 -5.29 45.68
CA GLU A 15 -10.91 -4.86 45.05
C GLU A 15 -10.76 -3.50 44.38
N GLY A 16 -10.09 -2.55 45.05
CA GLY A 16 -9.78 -1.24 44.48
C GLY A 16 -8.92 -1.33 43.22
N ASN A 17 -7.91 -2.21 43.21
CA ASN A 17 -7.08 -2.46 42.02
C ASN A 17 -7.90 -3.10 40.89
N GLY A 18 -8.73 -4.10 41.21
CA GLY A 18 -9.64 -4.72 40.25
C GLY A 18 -10.59 -3.72 39.59
N LYS A 19 -11.18 -2.81 40.40
CA LYS A 19 -12.07 -1.75 39.92
C LYS A 19 -11.35 -0.78 38.98
N ARG A 20 -10.15 -0.32 39.34
CA ARG A 20 -9.33 0.56 38.49
C ARG A 20 -8.97 -0.10 37.16
N ARG A 21 -8.62 -1.39 37.17
CA ARG A 21 -8.33 -2.15 35.94
C ARG A 21 -9.56 -2.27 35.04
N LEU A 22 -10.73 -2.52 35.61
CA LEU A 22 -11.99 -2.60 34.87
C LEU A 22 -12.35 -1.24 34.25
N GLU A 23 -12.22 -0.14 35.01
CA GLU A 23 -12.45 1.21 34.51
C GLU A 23 -11.48 1.58 33.38
N ALA A 24 -10.20 1.23 33.52
CA ALA A 24 -9.20 1.44 32.46
C ALA A 24 -9.52 0.64 31.19
N LEU A 25 -10.00 -0.60 31.33
CA LEU A 25 -10.41 -1.42 30.18
C LEU A 25 -11.62 -0.81 29.46
N ARG A 26 -12.63 -0.36 30.21
CA ARG A 26 -13.82 0.31 29.65
C ARG A 26 -13.42 1.58 28.88
N LEU A 27 -12.55 2.40 29.46
CA LEU A 27 -12.09 3.62 28.80
C LEU A 27 -11.32 3.31 27.51
N ARG A 28 -10.49 2.27 27.50
CA ARG A 28 -9.78 1.83 26.29
C ARG A 28 -10.75 1.41 25.19
N ILE A 29 -11.75 0.60 25.52
CA ILE A 29 -12.78 0.16 24.56
C ILE A 29 -13.51 1.37 23.96
N GLU A 30 -13.91 2.33 24.79
CA GLU A 30 -14.58 3.56 24.34
C GLU A 30 -13.70 4.38 23.38
N ILE A 31 -12.42 4.57 23.73
CA ILE A 31 -11.47 5.28 22.88
C ILE A 31 -11.27 4.57 21.54
N ASP A 32 -11.09 3.24 21.57
CA ASP A 32 -10.89 2.46 20.35
C ASP A 32 -12.13 2.49 19.45
N PHE A 33 -13.32 2.40 20.03
CA PHE A 33 -14.58 2.54 19.31
C PHE A 33 -14.70 3.92 18.64
N GLN A 34 -14.41 4.99 19.38
CA GLN A 34 -14.47 6.34 18.84
C GLN A 34 -13.44 6.56 17.72
N ARG A 35 -12.22 6.05 17.88
CA ARG A 35 -11.19 6.08 16.82
C ARG A 35 -11.65 5.37 15.55
N GLN A 36 -12.19 4.15 15.68
CA GLN A 36 -12.69 3.40 14.53
C GLN A 36 -13.83 4.14 13.81
N LYS A 37 -14.72 4.76 14.57
CA LYS A 37 -15.80 5.58 14.03
C LYS A 37 -15.25 6.78 13.23
N ASP A 38 -14.28 7.50 13.78
CA ASP A 38 -13.66 8.65 13.12
C ASP A 38 -12.91 8.23 11.84
N ASP A 39 -12.21 7.09 11.89
CA ASP A 39 -11.52 6.51 10.73
C ASP A 39 -12.50 6.12 9.62
N LEU A 40 -13.63 5.49 9.96
CA LEU A 40 -14.69 5.17 9.00
C LEU A 40 -15.25 6.43 8.34
N GLN A 41 -15.57 7.46 9.13
CA GLN A 41 -16.09 8.73 8.60
C GLN A 41 -15.09 9.40 7.65
N ARG A 42 -13.80 9.39 7.99
CA ARG A 42 -12.74 9.92 7.12
C ARG A 42 -12.68 9.17 5.79
N LEU A 43 -12.71 7.85 5.83
CA LEU A 43 -12.67 7.02 4.61
C LEU A 43 -13.91 7.25 3.74
N GLU A 44 -15.09 7.35 4.33
CA GLU A 44 -16.33 7.66 3.60
C GLU A 44 -16.26 9.03 2.90
N GLN A 45 -15.67 10.04 3.56
CA GLN A 45 -15.45 11.35 2.97
C GLN A 45 -14.44 11.29 1.80
N GLU A 46 -13.33 10.57 1.97
CA GLU A 46 -12.35 10.38 0.91
C GLU A 46 -12.94 9.67 -0.31
N LEU A 47 -13.73 8.62 -0.09
CA LEU A 47 -14.47 7.92 -1.14
C LEU A 47 -15.46 8.84 -1.85
N SER A 48 -16.18 9.68 -1.12
CA SER A 48 -17.12 10.65 -1.68
C SER A 48 -16.40 11.72 -2.53
N ARG A 49 -15.24 12.20 -2.06
CA ARG A 49 -14.38 13.12 -2.80
C ARG A 49 -13.83 12.50 -4.09
N LEU A 50 -13.39 11.25 -4.04
CA LEU A 50 -12.89 10.55 -5.22
C LEU A 50 -14.02 10.29 -6.23
N LYS A 51 -15.22 9.90 -5.77
CA LYS A 51 -16.40 9.72 -6.64
C LYS A 51 -16.80 11.00 -7.36
N THR A 52 -16.83 12.14 -6.66
CA THR A 52 -17.13 13.44 -7.28
C THR A 52 -16.04 13.89 -8.25
N SER A 53 -14.76 13.65 -7.93
CA SER A 53 -13.64 13.89 -8.86
C SER A 53 -13.71 13.03 -10.13
N ALA A 54 -14.12 11.76 -10.01
CA ALA A 54 -14.27 10.85 -11.15
C ALA A 54 -15.48 11.17 -12.03
N GLN A 55 -16.53 11.80 -11.48
CA GLN A 55 -17.69 12.27 -12.26
C GLN A 55 -17.42 13.58 -13.00
N SER A 56 -16.38 14.35 -12.62
CA SER A 56 -15.98 15.55 -13.35
C SER A 56 -15.22 15.26 -14.65
N THR A 57 -14.79 14.01 -14.88
CA THR A 57 -14.30 13.56 -16.18
C THR A 57 -15.48 13.00 -16.99
N ASN A 58 -16.35 13.88 -17.48
CA ASN A 58 -17.19 13.52 -18.62
C ASN A 58 -16.26 13.17 -19.80
N PRO A 59 -16.38 11.98 -20.41
CA PRO A 59 -15.74 11.72 -21.70
C PRO A 59 -16.37 12.70 -22.69
N ARG A 60 -15.60 13.68 -23.14
CA ARG A 60 -16.02 14.49 -24.29
C ARG A 60 -16.06 13.58 -25.51
N ASP A 61 -17.23 13.50 -26.13
CA ASP A 61 -17.48 12.96 -27.47
C ASP A 61 -16.33 13.27 -28.45
N PRO A 62 -15.80 12.27 -29.15
CA PRO A 62 -15.06 12.47 -30.39
C PRO A 62 -16.03 12.32 -31.57
N SER A 63 -16.61 13.43 -32.01
CA SER A 63 -17.24 13.50 -33.33
C SER A 63 -16.17 13.72 -34.42
N ASP A 64 -16.15 12.78 -35.36
CA ASP A 64 -15.61 12.82 -36.73
C ASP A 64 -14.10 12.67 -36.99
N ALA A 65 -13.66 11.43 -37.25
CA ALA A 65 -13.25 11.02 -38.61
C ALA A 65 -12.90 9.51 -38.69
N PHE A 66 -13.83 8.75 -39.27
CA PHE A 66 -13.68 7.53 -40.10
C PHE A 66 -12.40 6.68 -39.98
N THR A 67 -12.53 5.46 -39.42
CA THR A 67 -12.35 4.23 -40.23
C THR A 67 -13.03 3.03 -39.56
N ALA A 68 -13.69 2.23 -40.39
CA ALA A 68 -14.62 1.18 -40.03
C ALA A 68 -13.97 -0.06 -39.37
N ARG A 69 -14.60 -0.57 -38.31
CA ARG A 69 -14.86 -2.01 -38.16
C ARG A 69 -15.96 -2.31 -37.13
N SER A 70 -17.00 -2.99 -37.62
CA SER A 70 -18.19 -3.47 -36.93
C SER A 70 -17.91 -4.63 -35.92
N PRO A 71 -18.90 -5.01 -35.08
CA PRO A 71 -18.70 -5.33 -33.67
C PRO A 71 -18.69 -6.83 -33.33
N LYS A 72 -18.15 -7.17 -32.15
CA LYS A 72 -18.68 -8.26 -31.32
C LYS A 72 -18.76 -7.81 -29.87
N ALA A 73 -19.99 -7.62 -29.41
CA ALA A 73 -20.34 -7.52 -28.01
C ALA A 73 -20.09 -8.87 -27.33
N ALA A 74 -19.33 -8.85 -26.23
CA ALA A 74 -19.42 -9.84 -25.16
C ALA A 74 -19.10 -9.11 -23.85
N SER A 75 -20.16 -8.87 -23.09
CA SER A 75 -20.16 -8.39 -21.72
C SER A 75 -19.46 -9.39 -20.81
N HIS A 76 -18.43 -8.96 -20.09
CA HIS A 76 -18.03 -9.56 -18.80
C HIS A 76 -17.49 -8.46 -17.88
N GLN A 77 -18.39 -7.57 -17.43
CA GLN A 77 -18.19 -6.87 -16.16
C GLN A 77 -18.52 -7.86 -15.04
N GLY A 78 -17.56 -8.15 -14.15
CA GLY A 78 -17.87 -8.80 -12.88
C GLY A 78 -16.89 -9.83 -12.31
N GLU A 79 -15.76 -10.15 -12.96
CA GLU A 79 -14.88 -11.25 -12.48
C GLU A 79 -13.43 -10.82 -12.19
N SER A 80 -13.18 -9.56 -11.83
CA SER A 80 -11.81 -9.10 -11.62
C SER A 80 -11.33 -9.16 -10.17
N ILE A 81 -12.20 -9.03 -9.18
CA ILE A 81 -11.75 -8.88 -7.77
C ILE A 81 -11.40 -10.22 -7.12
N THR A 82 -12.19 -11.27 -7.37
CA THR A 82 -11.95 -12.61 -6.80
C THR A 82 -10.73 -13.32 -7.40
N ARG A 83 -10.37 -13.03 -8.67
CA ARG A 83 -9.15 -13.59 -9.28
C ARG A 83 -7.89 -12.95 -8.69
N LEU A 84 -7.89 -11.63 -8.51
CA LEU A 84 -6.82 -10.88 -7.84
C LEU A 84 -6.58 -11.35 -6.39
N LEU A 85 -7.64 -11.72 -5.67
CA LEU A 85 -7.54 -12.21 -4.29
C LEU A 85 -7.08 -13.68 -4.19
N ASN A 86 -7.38 -14.51 -5.19
CA ASN A 86 -6.94 -15.92 -5.23
C ASN A 86 -5.48 -16.05 -5.71
N GLU A 87 -4.98 -15.07 -6.46
CA GLU A 87 -3.56 -14.95 -6.82
C GLU A 87 -2.71 -14.50 -5.63
N THR A 88 -3.30 -13.87 -4.60
CA THR A 88 -2.56 -13.45 -3.40
C THR A 88 -2.37 -14.55 -2.37
N SER A 89 -3.07 -15.69 -2.48
CA SER A 89 -3.01 -16.79 -1.52
C SER A 89 -2.11 -17.97 -1.93
N GLU A 90 -1.61 -18.00 -3.17
CA GLU A 90 -0.86 -19.13 -3.73
C GLU A 90 0.58 -18.77 -4.18
N THR A 91 1.13 -17.64 -3.72
CA THR A 91 2.51 -17.21 -4.08
C THR A 91 3.33 -16.80 -2.86
N GLU A 92 3.47 -17.70 -1.89
CA GLU A 92 4.55 -17.59 -0.88
C GLU A 92 5.89 -18.17 -1.39
N ASN A 93 6.00 -18.54 -2.67
CA ASN A 93 7.21 -19.10 -3.28
C ASN A 93 7.50 -18.64 -4.73
N GLU A 94 7.16 -17.40 -5.10
CA GLU A 94 7.61 -16.78 -6.38
C GLU A 94 8.34 -15.44 -6.17
N THR A 95 9.17 -15.34 -5.13
CA THR A 95 9.91 -14.10 -4.79
C THR A 95 11.10 -13.78 -5.72
N GLY A 96 11.25 -14.45 -6.87
CA GLY A 96 12.39 -14.25 -7.76
C GLY A 96 12.15 -13.35 -8.96
N LEU A 97 10.93 -13.32 -9.53
CA LEU A 97 10.70 -12.75 -10.86
C LEU A 97 10.27 -11.28 -10.84
N ASP A 98 9.58 -10.83 -9.79
CA ASP A 98 9.07 -9.45 -9.69
C ASP A 98 10.15 -8.40 -9.41
N ARG A 99 11.40 -8.82 -9.22
CA ARG A 99 12.53 -7.94 -8.94
C ARG A 99 13.68 -8.10 -9.93
N GLU A 100 13.46 -8.64 -11.11
CA GLU A 100 14.54 -8.75 -12.09
C GLU A 100 14.84 -7.42 -12.80
N CYS A 101 16.11 -7.15 -13.05
CA CYS A 101 16.55 -6.01 -13.84
C CYS A 101 15.96 -6.06 -15.25
N MET A 102 15.22 -5.02 -15.64
CA MET A 102 14.55 -4.98 -16.95
C MET A 102 15.50 -4.96 -18.16
N ILE A 103 16.81 -4.74 -17.96
CA ILE A 103 17.81 -4.75 -19.04
C ILE A 103 18.45 -6.13 -19.18
N CYS A 104 18.97 -6.72 -18.09
CA CYS A 104 19.71 -7.97 -18.19
C CYS A 104 18.87 -9.21 -17.91
N MET A 105 17.73 -9.08 -17.21
CA MET A 105 16.88 -10.21 -16.78
C MET A 105 17.70 -11.32 -16.11
N LYS A 106 18.69 -10.94 -15.30
CA LYS A 106 19.67 -11.85 -14.67
C LYS A 106 19.93 -11.53 -13.21
N GLU A 107 19.97 -10.24 -12.87
CA GLU A 107 20.26 -9.75 -11.53
C GLU A 107 19.04 -9.05 -10.95
N GLU A 108 18.90 -9.10 -9.64
CA GLU A 108 17.87 -8.35 -8.92
C GLU A 108 18.07 -6.84 -9.08
N VAL A 109 16.97 -6.11 -9.18
CA VAL A 109 16.95 -4.65 -9.13
C VAL A 109 17.53 -4.18 -7.81
N SER A 110 18.50 -3.27 -7.88
CA SER A 110 19.29 -2.86 -6.71
C SER A 110 19.59 -1.36 -6.71
N VAL A 111 18.92 -0.60 -7.58
CA VAL A 111 19.11 0.85 -7.71
C VAL A 111 17.77 1.58 -7.83
N VAL A 112 17.60 2.61 -6.99
CA VAL A 112 16.47 3.53 -7.00
C VAL A 112 16.83 4.80 -7.76
N PHE A 113 15.93 5.26 -8.64
CA PHE A 113 16.08 6.52 -9.37
C PHE A 113 15.30 7.66 -8.73
N LEU A 114 15.97 8.76 -8.37
CA LEU A 114 15.31 9.97 -7.89
C LEU A 114 15.08 10.99 -9.03
N PRO A 115 13.95 11.73 -8.99
CA PRO A 115 12.95 11.79 -7.92
C PRO A 115 11.82 10.74 -8.00
N CYS A 116 11.78 9.90 -9.04
CA CYS A 116 10.62 9.04 -9.30
C CYS A 116 10.50 7.78 -8.44
N ALA A 117 11.51 7.46 -7.63
CA ALA A 117 11.61 6.30 -6.74
C ALA A 117 11.48 4.90 -7.38
N HIS A 118 11.44 4.78 -8.72
CA HIS A 118 11.38 3.47 -9.37
C HIS A 118 12.70 2.69 -9.22
N GLN A 119 12.56 1.39 -8.94
CA GLN A 119 13.65 0.43 -8.81
C GLN A 119 13.57 -0.60 -9.94
N VAL A 120 14.22 -0.32 -11.07
CA VAL A 120 14.02 -1.07 -12.32
C VAL A 120 15.28 -1.70 -12.91
N LEU A 121 16.47 -1.29 -12.43
CA LEU A 121 17.76 -1.82 -12.90
C LEU A 121 18.59 -2.40 -11.75
N CYS A 122 19.41 -3.40 -12.07
CA CYS A 122 20.52 -3.81 -11.23
C CYS A 122 21.65 -2.77 -11.26
N LEU A 123 22.59 -2.87 -10.32
CA LEU A 123 23.73 -1.96 -10.21
C LEU A 123 24.52 -1.86 -11.53
N ASN A 124 24.93 -3.00 -12.09
CA ASN A 124 25.78 -3.04 -13.29
C ASN A 124 25.10 -2.41 -14.52
N CYS A 125 23.81 -2.71 -14.74
CA CYS A 125 23.05 -2.09 -15.82
C CYS A 125 22.83 -0.59 -15.59
N SER A 126 22.62 -0.18 -14.33
CA SER A 126 22.38 1.23 -13.99
C SER A 126 23.58 2.13 -14.28
N GLU A 127 24.81 1.63 -14.07
CA GLU A 127 26.03 2.39 -14.32
C GLU A 127 26.19 2.67 -15.81
N ASN A 128 25.82 1.72 -16.67
CA ASN A 128 25.98 1.87 -18.12
C ASN A 128 24.80 2.61 -18.77
N TYR A 129 23.69 2.73 -18.04
CA TYR A 129 22.49 3.39 -18.52
C TYR A 129 22.64 4.91 -18.58
N GLY A 130 22.49 5.50 -19.77
CA GLY A 130 22.45 6.96 -19.96
C GLY A 130 23.82 7.65 -20.08
N LYS A 131 24.92 6.91 -20.26
CA LYS A 131 26.28 7.48 -20.46
C LYS A 131 26.49 8.24 -21.79
N LYS A 132 25.56 8.16 -22.76
CA LYS A 132 25.72 8.70 -24.14
C LYS A 132 25.36 10.19 -24.30
N GLY A 133 25.70 11.04 -23.33
CA GLY A 133 25.67 12.51 -23.48
C GLY A 133 24.30 13.20 -23.39
N ARG A 134 23.20 12.47 -23.14
CA ARG A 134 21.90 13.05 -22.79
C ARG A 134 21.57 12.75 -21.33
N LYS A 135 20.89 13.66 -20.63
CA LYS A 135 20.39 13.40 -19.26
C LYS A 135 19.55 12.12 -19.27
N ALA A 136 19.94 11.15 -18.45
CA ALA A 136 19.25 9.87 -18.37
C ALA A 136 17.81 10.07 -17.84
N THR A 137 16.88 9.27 -18.32
CA THR A 137 15.48 9.27 -17.89
C THR A 137 15.09 7.90 -17.39
N CYS A 138 14.22 7.79 -16.39
CA CYS A 138 13.74 6.51 -15.90
C CYS A 138 13.07 5.71 -17.04
N PRO A 139 13.45 4.44 -17.28
CA PRO A 139 12.79 3.60 -18.28
C PRO A 139 11.28 3.40 -18.04
N CYS A 140 10.86 3.43 -16.77
CA CYS A 140 9.47 3.21 -16.37
C CYS A 140 8.59 4.45 -16.60
N CYS A 141 9.01 5.61 -16.10
CA CYS A 141 8.16 6.81 -16.07
C CYS A 141 8.72 8.00 -16.87
N ARG A 142 9.88 7.85 -17.52
CA ARG A 142 10.57 8.88 -18.33
C ARG A 142 10.97 10.16 -17.59
N VAL A 143 10.78 10.23 -16.28
CA VAL A 143 11.29 11.31 -15.41
C VAL A 143 12.82 11.36 -15.47
N HIS A 144 13.41 12.55 -15.45
CA HIS A 144 14.87 12.70 -15.42
C HIS A 144 15.47 12.05 -14.18
N ILE A 145 16.55 11.28 -14.38
CA ILE A 145 17.30 10.65 -13.29
C ILE A 145 18.32 11.67 -12.80
N GLU A 146 18.08 12.20 -11.60
CA GLU A 146 18.98 13.14 -10.94
C GLU A 146 19.99 12.41 -10.06
N GLN A 147 19.54 11.35 -9.37
CA GLN A 147 20.37 10.55 -8.48
C GLN A 147 20.04 9.07 -8.60
N ARG A 148 21.03 8.24 -8.27
CA ARG A 148 20.95 6.78 -8.24
C ARG A 148 21.40 6.32 -6.87
N ILE A 149 20.54 5.61 -6.15
CA ILE A 149 20.84 5.11 -4.81
C ILE A 149 20.86 3.59 -4.88
N ARG A 150 21.98 2.99 -4.49
CA ARG A 150 22.07 1.54 -4.34
C ARG A 150 21.31 1.13 -3.09
N VAL A 151 20.44 0.12 -3.23
CA VAL A 151 19.70 -0.48 -2.12
C VAL A 151 20.20 -1.90 -1.89
N PHE A 152 20.21 -2.30 -0.62
CA PHE A 152 20.52 -3.66 -0.19
C PHE A 152 19.24 -4.24 0.41
N GLY A 153 18.76 -5.36 -0.12
CA GLY A 153 17.63 -6.06 0.47
C GLY A 153 17.98 -6.60 1.85
N VAL A 154 16.98 -6.76 2.72
CA VAL A 154 17.09 -7.64 3.88
C VAL A 154 17.07 -9.07 3.37
N SER A 155 18.25 -9.66 3.15
CA SER A 155 18.36 -11.11 2.94
C SER A 155 17.80 -11.82 4.16
N SER A 156 16.70 -12.58 3.99
CA SER A 156 16.19 -13.51 5.00
C SER A 156 17.03 -14.78 5.02
#